data_AF-A0A1H7RLM7-F1
#
_entry.id   AF-A0A1H7RLM7-F1
#
_cell.length_a   1.000
_cell.length_b   1.000
_cell.length_c   1.000
_cell.angle_alpha   90.00
_cell.angle_beta   90.00
_cell.angle_gamma   90.00
#
_symmetry.space_group_name_H-M   'P 1'
#
loop_
_entity.id
_entity.type
_entity.pdbx_description
1 polymer ?
#
loop_
_entity_poly.entity_id
_entity_poly.type
_entity_poly.pdbx_seq_one_letter_code
_entity_poly.pdbx_strand_id
1 'polypeptide(L)'
;MQVLLGEKPAAERAVTDGVTGPHVGSNSMDEHTRDPSVAPPLGNPTGWNEAVRMWDHATLRKAVEHGVRLFNAGDFHESHDCFEIEWYNYGAGTTESAFLHGMVQVAAGAYKHFDFEDDAGMRSLFGTSLDYLRGTPSDFYGVDVDDVRETLRTALDDPTVLHGWQIRIDDQLATAYPADYEYVEELDH
;
A
#
# COMPACT_ATOMS: atom_id res chain seq x y z
N MET A 1 -22.17 -5.22 7.82
CA MET A 1 -21.42 -6.08 6.88
C MET A 1 -20.02 -6.21 7.47
N GLN A 2 -19.61 -7.39 7.93
CA GLN A 2 -18.27 -7.60 8.49
C GLN A 2 -17.28 -7.61 7.34
N VAL A 3 -16.38 -6.63 7.30
CA VAL A 3 -15.20 -6.66 6.43
C VAL A 3 -14.33 -7.81 6.96
N LEU A 4 -14.27 -8.90 6.20
CA LEU A 4 -13.47 -10.07 6.52
C LEU A 4 -12.00 -9.70 6.31
N LEU A 5 -11.25 -9.59 7.41
CA LEU A 5 -9.78 -9.53 7.38
C LEU A 5 -9.29 -10.83 6.72
N GLY A 6 -8.78 -10.73 5.50
CA GLY A 6 -8.25 -11.88 4.75
C GLY A 6 -7.03 -12.47 5.45
N GLU A 7 -7.17 -13.68 6.03
CA GLU A 7 -6.02 -14.47 6.47
C GLU A 7 -5.29 -15.04 5.24
N LYS A 8 -3.98 -14.81 5.14
CA LYS A 8 -3.13 -15.35 4.06
C LYS A 8 -3.33 -16.88 3.93
N PRO A 9 -3.52 -17.45 2.73
CA PRO A 9 -3.47 -18.89 2.54
C PRO A 9 -2.03 -19.41 2.70
N ALA A 10 -1.88 -20.52 3.43
CA ALA A 10 -0.60 -21.19 3.61
C ALA A 10 -0.10 -21.79 2.28
N ALA A 11 1.17 -21.54 1.94
CA ALA A 11 1.78 -22.03 0.72
C ALA A 11 1.89 -23.57 0.71
N GLU A 12 1.11 -24.24 -0.14
CA GLU A 12 1.22 -25.67 -0.40
C GLU A 12 2.25 -25.92 -1.52
N ARG A 13 3.24 -26.79 -1.25
CA ARG A 13 4.30 -27.16 -2.20
C ARG A 13 3.80 -28.23 -3.17
N ALA A 14 3.77 -27.90 -4.46
CA ALA A 14 3.55 -28.88 -5.53
C ALA A 14 4.87 -29.50 -6.04
N VAL A 15 4.84 -30.82 -6.23
CA VAL A 15 5.86 -31.65 -6.89
C VAL A 15 5.64 -31.64 -8.42
N THR A 16 6.73 -31.73 -9.17
CA THR A 16 6.86 -31.56 -10.62
C THR A 16 6.37 -32.73 -11.47
N ASP A 17 5.98 -32.46 -12.72
CA ASP A 17 6.61 -33.00 -13.95
C ASP A 17 5.88 -32.57 -15.24
N GLY A 18 6.64 -32.24 -16.30
CA GLY A 18 6.14 -32.27 -17.70
C GLY A 18 6.54 -31.11 -18.62
N VAL A 19 7.38 -31.41 -19.62
CA VAL A 19 8.00 -30.51 -20.64
C VAL A 19 7.06 -30.19 -21.83
N THR A 20 7.08 -28.96 -22.39
CA THR A 20 7.33 -28.60 -23.83
C THR A 20 6.77 -27.22 -24.29
N GLY A 21 7.60 -26.43 -25.01
CA GLY A 21 7.20 -25.37 -25.96
C GLY A 21 7.62 -23.92 -25.60
N PRO A 22 8.20 -23.11 -26.53
CA PRO A 22 8.61 -21.75 -26.22
C PRO A 22 7.40 -20.81 -26.34
N HIS A 23 6.74 -20.53 -25.23
CA HIS A 23 5.92 -19.34 -25.12
C HIS A 23 6.83 -18.16 -24.79
N VAL A 24 6.82 -17.13 -25.64
CA VAL A 24 7.24 -15.79 -25.25
C VAL A 24 6.15 -15.26 -24.33
N GLY A 25 6.17 -15.73 -23.07
CA GLY A 25 5.39 -15.14 -21.99
C GLY A 25 6.20 -14.01 -21.39
N SER A 26 5.58 -12.83 -21.25
CA SER A 26 6.09 -11.82 -20.32
C SER A 26 6.23 -12.48 -18.96
N ASN A 27 7.44 -12.51 -18.43
CA ASN A 27 7.71 -13.14 -17.16
C ASN A 27 7.17 -12.18 -16.08
N SER A 28 6.10 -12.56 -15.38
CA SER A 28 5.42 -11.72 -14.36
C SER A 28 6.41 -11.12 -13.34
N MET A 29 7.54 -11.79 -13.09
CA MET A 29 8.58 -11.33 -12.18
C MET A 29 9.41 -10.11 -12.69
N ASP A 30 9.58 -9.96 -14.01
CA ASP A 30 10.27 -8.80 -14.59
C ASP A 30 9.37 -7.55 -14.57
N GLU A 31 8.05 -7.74 -14.72
CA GLU A 31 7.04 -6.67 -14.71
C GLU A 31 6.86 -6.06 -13.32
N HIS A 32 6.87 -6.88 -12.26
CA HIS A 32 6.87 -6.40 -10.86
C HIS A 32 8.03 -5.44 -10.53
N THR A 33 9.16 -5.64 -11.21
CA THR A 33 10.40 -4.88 -10.97
C THR A 33 10.56 -3.71 -11.94
N ARG A 34 9.93 -3.77 -13.13
CA ARG A 34 10.16 -2.81 -14.22
C ARG A 34 8.85 -2.38 -14.87
N ASP A 35 8.31 -1.25 -14.42
CA ASP A 35 7.18 -0.58 -15.07
C ASP A 35 7.61 0.83 -15.52
N PRO A 36 7.71 1.11 -16.84
CA PRO A 36 8.11 2.41 -17.36
C PRO A 36 7.03 3.50 -17.19
N SER A 37 5.80 3.13 -16.81
CA SER A 37 4.73 4.09 -16.49
C SER A 37 4.91 4.74 -15.12
N VAL A 38 5.71 4.13 -14.23
CA VAL A 38 6.03 4.66 -12.91
C VAL A 38 7.18 5.65 -13.01
N ALA A 39 6.91 6.91 -12.66
CA ALA A 39 7.91 7.97 -12.75
C ALA A 39 9.06 7.79 -11.73
N PRO A 40 10.28 8.26 -12.05
CA PRO A 40 11.33 8.40 -11.06
C PRO A 40 10.92 9.42 -9.99
N PRO A 41 11.37 9.25 -8.73
CA PRO A 41 11.15 10.24 -7.68
C PRO A 41 11.94 11.52 -7.95
N LEU A 42 11.51 12.62 -7.34
CA LEU A 42 12.28 13.88 -7.34
C LEU A 42 13.52 13.81 -6.43
N GLY A 43 13.48 12.96 -5.40
CA GLY A 43 14.57 12.71 -4.45
C GLY A 43 15.18 11.32 -4.58
N ASN A 44 15.75 10.81 -3.48
CA ASN A 44 16.28 9.44 -3.39
C ASN A 44 15.65 8.71 -2.19
N PRO A 45 14.32 8.51 -2.18
CA PRO A 45 13.63 7.85 -1.08
C PRO A 45 14.01 6.38 -0.98
N THR A 46 13.83 5.78 0.19
CA THR A 46 14.07 4.34 0.35
C THR A 46 13.16 3.52 -0.59
N GLY A 47 13.76 2.57 -1.31
CA GLY A 47 13.11 1.79 -2.38
C GLY A 47 13.46 2.27 -3.79
N TRP A 48 14.10 3.45 -3.94
CA TRP A 48 14.68 3.89 -5.21
C TRP A 48 16.16 3.51 -5.34
N ASN A 49 16.52 2.91 -6.47
CA ASN A 49 17.88 2.60 -6.82
C ASN A 49 18.44 3.62 -7.81
N GLU A 50 19.15 4.62 -7.29
CA GLU A 50 19.73 5.72 -8.08
C GLU A 50 20.69 5.23 -9.18
N ALA A 51 21.46 4.16 -8.91
CA ALA A 51 22.51 3.68 -9.82
C ALA A 51 21.95 3.11 -11.12
N VAL A 52 20.80 2.42 -11.05
CA VAL A 52 20.10 1.87 -12.23
C VAL A 52 18.86 2.68 -12.62
N ARG A 53 18.52 3.72 -11.85
CA ARG A 53 17.35 4.58 -12.02
C ARG A 53 16.04 3.80 -12.07
N MET A 54 15.83 2.94 -11.07
CA MET A 54 14.63 2.11 -10.96
C MET A 54 14.14 2.03 -9.52
N TRP A 55 12.84 1.85 -9.33
CA TRP A 55 12.30 1.37 -8.08
C TRP A 55 12.68 -0.10 -7.89
N ASP A 56 12.97 -0.52 -6.66
CA ASP A 56 13.24 -1.93 -6.34
C ASP A 56 12.04 -2.83 -6.68
N HIS A 57 10.82 -2.29 -6.52
CA HIS A 57 9.55 -2.89 -6.96
C HIS A 57 8.63 -1.81 -7.54
N ALA A 58 8.47 -1.78 -8.85
CA ALA A 58 7.70 -0.73 -9.52
C ALA A 58 6.19 -0.85 -9.23
N THR A 59 5.66 -2.08 -9.07
CA THR A 59 4.25 -2.29 -8.70
C THR A 59 3.93 -1.77 -7.31
N LEU A 60 4.85 -1.90 -6.35
CA LEU A 60 4.72 -1.32 -5.01
C LEU A 60 4.60 0.19 -5.10
N ARG A 61 5.48 0.81 -5.88
CA ARG A 61 5.43 2.25 -6.11
C ARG A 61 4.10 2.69 -6.70
N LYS A 62 3.61 1.96 -7.72
CA LYS A 62 2.34 2.23 -8.38
C LYS A 62 1.16 2.14 -7.39
N ALA A 63 1.09 1.06 -6.59
CA ALA A 63 0.08 0.90 -5.55
C ALA A 63 0.13 2.02 -4.51
N VAL A 64 1.33 2.48 -4.13
CA VAL A 64 1.53 3.61 -3.22
C VAL A 64 1.00 4.91 -3.80
N GLU A 65 1.30 5.23 -5.07
CA GLU A 65 0.82 6.45 -5.69
C GLU A 65 -0.71 6.50 -5.75
N HIS A 66 -1.35 5.45 -6.23
CA HIS A 66 -2.81 5.38 -6.34
C HIS A 66 -3.46 5.34 -4.95
N GLY A 67 -2.99 4.45 -4.07
CA GLY A 67 -3.55 4.26 -2.73
C GLY A 67 -3.47 5.52 -1.87
N VAL A 68 -2.35 6.26 -1.91
CA VAL A 68 -2.22 7.54 -1.18
C VAL A 68 -3.13 8.62 -1.75
N ARG A 69 -3.20 8.75 -3.09
CA ARG A 69 -4.05 9.76 -3.72
C ARG A 69 -5.54 9.52 -3.43
N LEU A 70 -5.98 8.26 -3.45
CA LEU A 70 -7.34 7.85 -3.08
C LEU A 70 -7.62 8.11 -1.59
N PHE A 71 -6.69 7.76 -0.69
CA PHE A 71 -6.80 8.08 0.73
C PHE A 71 -7.01 9.59 0.94
N ASN A 72 -6.20 10.40 0.27
CA ASN A 72 -6.24 11.86 0.38
C ASN A 72 -7.50 12.49 -0.22
N ALA A 73 -8.22 11.77 -1.09
CA ALA A 73 -9.53 12.15 -1.61
C ALA A 73 -10.70 11.71 -0.71
N GLY A 74 -10.44 10.87 0.30
CA GLY A 74 -11.46 10.29 1.18
C GLY A 74 -12.02 8.95 0.69
N ASP A 75 -11.48 8.40 -0.40
CA ASP A 75 -11.91 7.13 -1.00
C ASP A 75 -11.14 5.97 -0.34
N PHE A 76 -11.46 5.73 0.94
CA PHE A 76 -10.67 4.84 1.81
C PHE A 76 -10.79 3.36 1.45
N HIS A 77 -11.89 2.93 0.85
CA HIS A 77 -12.07 1.54 0.42
C HIS A 77 -11.19 1.24 -0.80
N GLU A 78 -11.22 2.10 -1.81
CA GLU A 78 -10.41 2.03 -3.01
C GLU A 78 -8.91 2.14 -2.68
N SER A 79 -8.57 3.01 -1.71
CA SER A 79 -7.22 3.09 -1.15
C SER A 79 -6.78 1.76 -0.51
N HIS A 80 -7.65 1.14 0.29
CA HIS A 80 -7.40 -0.16 0.92
C HIS A 80 -7.08 -1.23 -0.14
N ASP A 81 -7.88 -1.32 -1.19
CA ASP A 81 -7.75 -2.35 -2.22
C ASP A 81 -6.43 -2.23 -2.98
N CYS A 82 -5.99 -0.99 -3.28
CA CYS A 82 -4.66 -0.73 -3.87
C CYS A 82 -3.53 -1.37 -3.04
N PHE A 83 -3.56 -1.20 -1.72
CA PHE A 83 -2.52 -1.73 -0.83
C PHE A 83 -2.68 -3.23 -0.59
N GLU A 84 -3.91 -3.74 -0.49
CA GLU A 84 -4.18 -5.15 -0.19
C GLU A 84 -3.75 -6.06 -1.34
N ILE A 85 -4.08 -5.69 -2.58
CA ILE A 85 -3.70 -6.50 -3.74
C ILE A 85 -2.17 -6.58 -3.87
N GLU A 86 -1.48 -5.46 -3.73
CA GLU A 86 -0.01 -5.45 -3.80
C GLU A 86 0.62 -6.17 -2.60
N TRP A 87 0.00 -6.15 -1.41
CA TRP A 87 0.50 -6.85 -0.23
C TRP A 87 0.65 -8.37 -0.45
N TYR A 88 -0.27 -8.99 -1.20
CA TYR A 88 -0.21 -10.43 -1.49
C TYR A 88 1.00 -10.85 -2.32
N ASN A 89 1.66 -9.91 -3.01
CA ASN A 89 2.88 -10.17 -3.79
C ASN A 89 4.12 -10.40 -2.90
N TYR A 90 4.04 -10.09 -1.60
CA TYR A 90 5.19 -10.18 -0.70
C TYR A 90 5.02 -11.27 0.37
N GLY A 91 6.10 -12.04 0.55
CA GLY A 91 6.22 -13.04 1.61
C GLY A 91 6.23 -12.39 3.01
N ALA A 92 5.92 -13.19 4.03
CA ALA A 92 5.95 -12.71 5.41
C ALA A 92 7.38 -12.32 5.85
N GLY A 93 7.48 -11.25 6.63
CA GLY A 93 8.73 -10.82 7.28
C GLY A 93 9.61 -9.86 6.47
N THR A 94 9.19 -9.43 5.27
CA THR A 94 9.89 -8.37 4.53
C THR A 94 9.38 -6.99 4.93
N THR A 95 10.19 -5.95 4.67
CA THR A 95 9.82 -4.55 4.92
C THR A 95 8.64 -4.13 4.05
N GLU A 96 8.59 -4.58 2.80
CA GLU A 96 7.52 -4.33 1.83
C GLU A 96 6.20 -4.91 2.33
N SER A 97 6.20 -6.18 2.77
CA SER A 97 4.99 -6.82 3.30
C SER A 97 4.50 -6.14 4.57
N ALA A 98 5.42 -5.74 5.47
CA ALA A 98 5.06 -5.02 6.68
C ALA A 98 4.51 -3.61 6.36
N PHE A 99 5.15 -2.88 5.46
CA PHE A 99 4.67 -1.56 5.03
C PHE A 99 3.28 -1.63 4.40
N LEU A 100 3.07 -2.50 3.42
CA LEU A 100 1.78 -2.63 2.73
C LEU A 100 0.68 -3.05 3.70
N HIS A 101 0.95 -4.01 4.59
CA HIS A 101 -0.03 -4.39 5.61
C HIS A 101 -0.34 -3.23 6.57
N GLY A 102 0.68 -2.45 6.94
CA GLY A 102 0.49 -1.21 7.69
C GLY A 102 -0.47 -0.25 6.98
N MET A 103 -0.26 0.00 5.68
CA MET A 103 -1.08 0.91 4.88
C MET A 103 -2.50 0.39 4.61
N VAL A 104 -2.68 -0.92 4.41
CA VAL A 104 -4.02 -1.57 4.39
C VAL A 104 -4.79 -1.22 5.67
N GLN A 105 -4.15 -1.34 6.82
CA GLN A 105 -4.76 -1.05 8.13
C GLN A 105 -5.01 0.46 8.33
N VAL A 106 -4.19 1.34 7.75
CA VAL A 106 -4.42 2.79 7.74
C VAL A 106 -5.70 3.12 6.97
N ALA A 107 -5.81 2.63 5.74
CA ALA A 107 -6.98 2.88 4.89
C ALA A 107 -8.26 2.28 5.52
N ALA A 108 -8.20 1.02 5.97
CA ALA A 108 -9.33 0.39 6.65
C ALA A 108 -9.71 1.11 7.95
N GLY A 109 -8.75 1.58 8.73
CA GLY A 109 -9.01 2.33 9.97
C GLY A 109 -9.71 3.67 9.69
N ALA A 110 -9.25 4.43 8.70
CA ALA A 110 -9.93 5.65 8.27
C ALA A 110 -11.34 5.36 7.76
N TYR A 111 -11.52 4.31 6.94
CA TYR A 111 -12.83 3.87 6.47
C TYR A 111 -13.80 3.57 7.62
N LYS A 112 -13.32 2.89 8.68
CA LYS A 112 -14.12 2.64 9.90
C LYS A 112 -14.57 3.92 10.58
N HIS A 113 -13.68 4.91 10.69
CA HIS A 113 -14.00 6.18 11.32
C HIS A 113 -15.03 6.98 10.51
N PHE A 114 -14.77 7.19 9.22
CA PHE A 114 -15.57 8.12 8.39
C PHE A 114 -16.89 7.53 7.89
N ASP A 115 -16.93 6.26 7.49
CA ASP A 115 -18.12 5.65 6.87
C ASP A 115 -19.03 4.92 7.87
N PHE A 116 -18.47 4.51 9.02
CA PHE A 116 -19.20 3.71 10.01
C PHE A 116 -19.26 4.33 11.40
N GLU A 117 -18.61 5.48 11.62
CA GLU A 117 -18.49 6.12 12.95
C GLU A 117 -17.94 5.14 14.01
N ASP A 118 -17.10 4.19 13.59
CA ASP A 118 -16.56 3.10 14.41
C ASP A 118 -15.13 3.40 14.84
N ASP A 119 -14.99 4.29 15.82
CA ASP A 119 -13.69 4.64 16.38
C ASP A 119 -13.03 3.47 17.12
N ALA A 120 -13.81 2.50 17.62
CA ALA A 120 -13.26 1.32 18.27
C ALA A 120 -12.56 0.41 17.26
N GLY A 121 -13.20 0.18 16.11
CA GLY A 121 -12.60 -0.49 14.96
C GLY A 121 -11.38 0.25 14.45
N MET A 122 -11.47 1.56 14.22
CA MET A 122 -10.35 2.40 13.81
C MET A 122 -9.15 2.25 14.77
N ARG A 123 -9.36 2.40 16.09
CA ARG A 123 -8.29 2.26 17.09
C ARG A 123 -7.61 0.89 17.04
N SER A 124 -8.38 -0.17 16.85
CA SER A 124 -7.83 -1.54 16.75
C SER A 124 -6.93 -1.69 15.52
N LEU A 125 -7.37 -1.20 14.37
CA LEU A 125 -6.62 -1.29 13.11
C LEU A 125 -5.37 -0.40 13.17
N PHE A 126 -5.49 0.82 13.71
CA PHE A 126 -4.37 1.74 13.88
C PHE A 126 -3.29 1.23 14.83
N GLY A 127 -3.68 0.62 15.96
CA GLY A 127 -2.72 -0.02 16.85
C GLY A 127 -1.92 -1.11 16.15
N THR A 128 -2.58 -1.94 15.34
CA THR A 128 -1.94 -3.00 14.56
C THR A 128 -1.08 -2.44 13.42
N SER A 129 -1.53 -1.38 12.74
CA SER A 129 -0.77 -0.67 11.71
C SER A 129 0.57 -0.15 12.26
N LEU A 130 0.56 0.46 13.45
CA LEU A 130 1.77 0.95 14.11
C LEU A 130 2.78 -0.17 14.41
N ASP A 131 2.31 -1.37 14.72
CA ASP A 131 3.18 -2.53 14.92
C ASP A 131 3.86 -2.97 13.62
N TYR A 132 3.11 -3.03 12.52
CA TYR A 132 3.67 -3.35 11.20
C TYR A 132 4.64 -2.28 10.71
N LEU A 133 4.28 -1.00 10.86
CA LEU A 133 5.10 0.11 10.40
C LEU A 133 6.33 0.35 11.28
N ARG A 134 6.51 -0.31 12.42
CA ARG A 134 7.59 -0.01 13.39
C ARG A 134 9.00 0.03 12.79
N GLY A 135 9.31 -0.89 11.86
CA GLY A 135 10.64 -1.05 11.27
C GLY A 135 10.80 -0.41 9.88
N THR A 136 9.74 0.14 9.31
CA THR A 136 9.76 0.72 7.96
C THR A 136 10.65 1.98 7.93
N PRO A 137 11.40 2.25 6.86
CA PRO A 137 12.07 3.54 6.66
C PRO A 137 11.07 4.70 6.70
N SER A 138 11.50 5.88 7.15
CA SER A 138 10.63 7.06 7.31
C SER A 138 10.14 7.65 5.99
N ASP A 139 10.84 7.39 4.88
CA ASP A 139 10.60 7.92 3.53
C ASP A 139 10.26 6.81 2.52
N PHE A 140 9.77 5.66 2.99
CA PHE A 140 9.64 4.45 2.19
C PHE A 140 8.71 4.64 1.00
N TYR A 141 9.24 4.36 -0.20
CA TYR A 141 8.54 4.55 -1.48
C TYR A 141 7.98 5.96 -1.69
N GLY A 142 8.59 6.97 -1.05
CA GLY A 142 8.20 8.37 -1.15
C GLY A 142 7.12 8.80 -0.15
N VAL A 143 6.57 7.89 0.66
CA VAL A 143 5.60 8.23 1.72
C VAL A 143 6.32 8.78 2.94
N ASP A 144 5.76 9.82 3.55
CA ASP A 144 6.17 10.31 4.87
C ASP A 144 5.63 9.38 5.98
N VAL A 145 6.31 8.27 6.21
CA VAL A 145 5.88 7.22 7.15
C VAL A 145 5.95 7.71 8.60
N ASP A 146 6.80 8.68 8.91
CA ASP A 146 6.86 9.25 10.25
C ASP A 146 5.61 10.10 10.56
N ASP A 147 5.17 10.95 9.63
CA ASP A 147 3.90 11.69 9.74
C ASP A 147 2.70 10.75 9.89
N VAL A 148 2.66 9.66 9.10
CA VAL A 148 1.67 8.59 9.23
C VAL A 148 1.68 8.06 10.67
N ARG A 149 2.82 7.56 11.17
CA ARG A 149 2.89 7.00 12.53
C ARG A 149 2.50 8.00 13.61
N GLU A 150 2.90 9.26 13.50
CA GLU A 150 2.55 10.31 14.46
C GLU A 150 1.04 10.58 14.48
N THR A 151 0.43 10.69 13.31
CA THR A 151 -1.01 10.90 13.17
C THR A 151 -1.79 9.72 13.72
N LEU A 152 -1.42 8.47 13.37
CA LEU A 152 -2.07 7.29 13.93
C LEU A 152 -2.02 7.25 15.45
N ARG A 153 -0.85 7.53 16.06
CA ARG A 153 -0.71 7.55 17.51
C ARG A 153 -1.63 8.59 18.15
N THR A 154 -1.73 9.76 17.55
CA THR A 154 -2.60 10.83 18.06
C THR A 154 -4.08 10.45 17.89
N ALA A 155 -4.44 9.82 16.77
CA ALA A 155 -5.79 9.37 16.48
C ALA A 155 -6.28 8.25 17.43
N LEU A 156 -5.37 7.53 18.09
CA LEU A 156 -5.75 6.58 19.14
C LEU A 156 -6.45 7.25 20.33
N ASP A 157 -6.07 8.49 20.63
CA ASP A 157 -6.64 9.29 21.72
C ASP A 157 -7.69 10.30 21.22
N ASP A 158 -7.45 10.92 20.07
CA ASP A 158 -8.32 11.93 19.46
C ASP A 158 -8.51 11.67 17.95
N PRO A 159 -9.60 10.98 17.54
CA PRO A 159 -9.85 10.68 16.13
C PRO A 159 -10.01 11.92 15.24
N THR A 160 -10.29 13.10 15.81
CA THR A 160 -10.51 14.32 15.02
C THR A 160 -9.25 14.79 14.28
N VAL A 161 -8.07 14.31 14.66
CA VAL A 161 -6.83 14.60 13.92
C VAL A 161 -6.83 14.03 12.50
N LEU A 162 -7.69 13.05 12.20
CA LEU A 162 -7.87 12.55 10.84
C LEU A 162 -8.64 13.54 9.95
N HIS A 163 -9.37 14.50 10.52
CA HIS A 163 -10.26 15.38 9.76
C HIS A 163 -9.43 16.38 8.94
N GLY A 164 -9.37 16.16 7.63
CA GLY A 164 -8.57 16.94 6.70
C GLY A 164 -7.08 16.59 6.69
N TRP A 165 -6.67 15.54 7.41
CA TRP A 165 -5.32 15.00 7.27
C TRP A 165 -5.17 14.31 5.92
N GLN A 166 -3.99 14.50 5.32
CA GLN A 166 -3.61 13.91 4.05
C GLN A 166 -2.19 13.36 4.19
N ILE A 167 -1.98 12.17 3.64
CA ILE A 167 -0.69 11.49 3.60
C ILE A 167 0.19 12.17 2.56
N ARG A 168 1.40 12.56 2.97
CA ARG A 168 2.39 13.16 2.08
C ARG A 168 3.10 12.08 1.27
N ILE A 169 3.24 12.33 -0.02
CA ILE A 169 4.01 11.51 -0.96
C ILE A 169 4.88 12.43 -1.83
N ASP A 170 6.19 12.14 -1.90
CA ASP A 170 7.20 12.95 -2.60
C ASP A 170 7.14 14.45 -2.22
N ASP A 171 6.98 14.72 -0.93
CA ASP A 171 6.80 16.08 -0.37
C ASP A 171 5.54 16.81 -0.87
N GLN A 172 4.57 16.11 -1.47
CA GLN A 172 3.31 16.66 -1.96
C GLN A 172 2.09 16.08 -1.22
N LEU A 173 1.02 16.87 -1.17
CA LEU A 173 -0.32 16.43 -0.78
C LEU A 173 -1.15 16.24 -2.05
N ALA A 174 -0.99 15.08 -2.69
CA ALA A 174 -1.68 14.76 -3.94
C ALA A 174 -3.00 14.03 -3.66
N THR A 175 -4.07 14.41 -4.35
CA THR A 175 -5.39 13.75 -4.32
C THR A 175 -5.66 13.00 -5.60
N ALA A 176 -6.65 12.11 -5.57
CA ALA A 176 -7.04 11.29 -6.72
C ALA A 176 -7.44 12.09 -7.97
N TYR A 177 -7.17 11.50 -9.12
CA TYR A 177 -7.63 11.92 -10.45
C TYR A 177 -8.10 10.67 -11.24
N PRO A 178 -8.72 10.82 -12.43
CA PRO A 178 -9.40 9.71 -13.10
C PRO A 178 -8.60 8.41 -13.25
N ALA A 179 -7.29 8.48 -13.51
CA ALA A 179 -6.47 7.28 -13.67
C ALA A 179 -6.30 6.47 -12.38
N ASP A 180 -6.47 7.07 -11.19
CA ASP A 180 -6.40 6.34 -9.93
C ASP A 180 -7.63 5.44 -9.75
N TYR A 181 -8.80 5.89 -10.20
CA TYR A 181 -10.02 5.07 -10.18
C TYR A 181 -9.99 4.00 -11.28
N GLU A 182 -9.51 4.33 -12.48
CA GLU A 182 -9.28 3.34 -13.55
C GLU A 182 -8.35 2.22 -13.09
N TYR A 183 -7.29 2.56 -12.33
CA TYR A 183 -6.39 1.55 -11.76
C TYR A 183 -7.12 0.59 -10.82
N VAL A 184 -8.01 1.08 -9.95
CA VAL A 184 -8.78 0.21 -9.03
C VAL A 184 -9.77 -0.67 -9.79
N GLU A 185 -10.46 -0.13 -10.80
CA GLU A 185 -11.36 -0.92 -11.66
C GLU A 185 -10.61 -2.07 -12.35
N GLU A 186 -9.33 -1.89 -12.70
CA GLU A 186 -8.49 -2.94 -13.27
C GLU A 186 -8.09 -4.03 -12.26
N LEU A 187 -8.06 -3.75 -10.95
CA LEU A 187 -7.72 -4.74 -9.91
C LEU A 187 -8.85 -5.75 -9.66
N ASP A 188 -10.10 -5.38 -9.97
CA ASP A 188 -11.31 -6.19 -9.77
C ASP A 188 -11.56 -7.24 -10.87
N HIS A 189 -10.65 -7.38 -11.84
CA HIS A 189 -10.82 -8.18 -13.06
C HIS A 189 -9.71 -9.22 -13.28
#